data_AF-A0A2R6LGF8-F1
#
_entry.id   AF-A0A2R6LGF8-F1
#
_cell.length_a   1.000
_cell.length_b   1.000
_cell.length_c   1.000
_cell.angle_alpha   90.00
_cell.angle_beta   90.00
_cell.angle_gamma   90.00
#
_symmetry.space_group_name_H-M   'P 1'
#
loop_
_entity.id
_entity.type
_entity.pdbx_description
1 polymer ?
#
loop_
_entity_poly.entity_id
_entity_poly.type
_entity_poly.pdbx_seq_one_letter_code
_entity_poly.pdbx_strand_id
1 'polypeptide(L)'
;MELTSTPATPTCSVCGEKVADTGYLPAVERESGYEPRGEDAVCDACGFNEVGMIGCAPELNDVDESGTADVLLYVRRTDGDLEVVSSKE
;
A
#
# COMPACT_ATOMS: atom_id res chain seq x y z
N MET A 1 -6.40 -10.55 6.64
CA MET A 1 -5.39 -11.49 6.10
C MET A 1 -4.01 -10.91 6.34
N GLU A 2 -2.98 -11.74 6.36
CA GLU A 2 -1.58 -11.32 6.52
C GLU A 2 -0.90 -11.16 5.15
N LEU A 3 0.26 -10.51 5.11
CA LEU A 3 1.07 -10.44 3.89
C LEU A 3 1.72 -11.80 3.62
N THR A 4 1.59 -12.31 2.40
CA THR A 4 2.27 -13.53 1.95
C THR A 4 3.75 -13.27 1.65
N SER A 5 4.14 -12.01 1.51
CA SER A 5 5.52 -11.57 1.34
C SER A 5 5.67 -10.13 1.82
N THR A 6 6.72 -9.84 2.59
CA THR A 6 7.01 -8.48 3.07
C THR A 6 8.01 -7.82 2.12
N PRO A 7 7.62 -6.81 1.31
CA PRO A 7 8.61 -6.03 0.59
C PRO A 7 9.53 -5.35 1.61
N ALA A 8 10.82 -5.65 1.56
CA ALA A 8 11.77 -5.22 2.58
C ALA A 8 11.77 -3.69 2.77
N THR A 9 11.54 -2.93 1.71
CA THR A 9 11.37 -1.47 1.77
C THR A 9 10.59 -0.99 0.54
N PRO A 10 9.25 -0.91 0.60
CA PRO A 10 8.48 -0.34 -0.50
C PRO A 10 8.90 1.12 -0.73
N THR A 11 8.94 1.52 -2.00
CA THR A 11 9.31 2.87 -2.40
C THR A 11 8.06 3.54 -2.98
N CYS A 12 7.79 4.76 -2.53
CA CYS A 12 6.65 5.54 -2.99
C CYS A 12 6.78 5.77 -4.51
N SER A 13 5.80 5.34 -5.28
CA SER A 13 5.75 5.55 -6.73
C SER A 13 5.62 7.03 -7.10
N VAL A 14 5.11 7.87 -6.20
CA VAL A 14 4.88 9.30 -6.40
C VAL A 14 6.14 10.13 -6.14
N CYS A 15 6.72 10.03 -4.94
CA CYS A 15 7.86 10.87 -4.55
C CYS A 15 9.23 10.14 -4.56
N GLY A 16 9.25 8.82 -4.74
CA GLY A 16 10.47 8.02 -4.71
C GLY A 16 11.06 7.79 -3.32
N GLU A 17 10.42 8.27 -2.25
CA GLU A 17 10.88 8.03 -0.88
C GLU A 17 10.48 6.64 -0.38
N LYS A 18 11.27 6.12 0.56
CA LYS A 18 10.96 4.85 1.22
C LYS A 18 9.75 5.00 2.13
N VAL A 19 8.84 4.03 2.07
CA VAL A 19 7.73 3.93 3.03
C VAL A 19 8.31 3.46 4.37
N ALA A 20 8.58 4.42 5.25
CA ALA A 20 9.29 4.18 6.51
C ALA A 20 8.38 3.77 7.67
N ASP A 21 7.17 4.35 7.76
CA ASP A 21 6.27 4.18 8.91
C ASP A 21 4.89 3.67 8.48
N THR A 22 4.13 4.44 7.70
CA THR A 22 2.83 4.03 7.14
C THR A 22 2.75 4.29 5.65
N GLY A 23 1.90 3.52 4.98
CA GLY A 23 1.66 3.69 3.55
C GLY A 23 0.55 2.80 3.02
N TYR A 24 0.29 2.97 1.74
CA TYR A 24 -0.71 2.26 0.98
C TYR A 24 -0.02 1.31 0.00
N LEU A 25 -0.36 0.03 0.04
CA LEU A 25 0.20 -0.98 -0.84
C LEU A 25 -0.94 -1.69 -1.58
N PRO A 26 -1.03 -1.57 -2.91
CA PRO A 26 -1.93 -2.41 -3.68
C PRO A 26 -1.44 -3.86 -3.61
N ALA A 27 -2.38 -4.80 -3.54
CA ALA A 27 -2.10 -6.21 -3.42
C ALA A 27 -3.09 -7.06 -4.21
N VAL A 28 -2.65 -8.25 -4.58
CA VAL A 28 -3.52 -9.29 -5.11
C VAL A 28 -3.98 -10.15 -3.93
N GLU A 29 -5.28 -10.40 -3.83
CA GLU A 29 -5.81 -11.27 -2.79
C GLU A 29 -5.61 -12.75 -3.19
N ARG A 30 -4.96 -13.53 -2.33
CA ARG A 30 -4.72 -14.97 -2.51
C ARG A 30 -5.35 -15.74 -1.35
N GLU A 31 -5.59 -17.03 -1.54
CA GLU A 31 -6.06 -17.92 -0.46
C GLU A 31 -5.14 -17.92 0.77
N SER A 32 -3.84 -17.69 0.57
CA SER A 32 -2.83 -17.65 1.62
C SER A 32 -2.65 -16.27 2.27
N GLY A 33 -3.31 -15.22 1.77
CA GLY A 33 -3.19 -13.84 2.25
C GLY A 33 -3.01 -12.83 1.12
N TYR A 34 -2.45 -11.66 1.45
CA TYR A 34 -2.23 -10.61 0.47
C TYR A 34 -0.84 -10.70 -0.14
N GLU A 35 -0.76 -10.67 -1.47
CA GLU A 35 0.48 -10.57 -2.22
C GLU A 35 0.73 -9.10 -2.61
N PRO A 36 1.51 -8.34 -1.82
CA PRO A 36 1.67 -6.90 -2.02
C PRO A 36 2.59 -6.57 -3.19
N ARG A 37 2.23 -5.51 -3.91
CA ARG A 37 3.02 -4.95 -5.00
C ARG A 37 3.82 -3.75 -4.49
N GLY A 38 5.06 -4.01 -4.09
CA GLY A 38 5.93 -2.98 -3.51
C GLY A 38 6.36 -1.88 -4.48
N GLU A 39 6.23 -2.09 -5.80
CA GLU A 39 6.57 -1.13 -6.86
C GLU A 39 5.52 -0.02 -7.02
N ASP A 40 4.27 -0.32 -6.67
CA ASP A 40 3.12 0.58 -6.75
C ASP A 40 2.77 1.17 -5.36
N ALA A 41 3.67 1.03 -4.39
CA ALA A 41 3.44 1.51 -3.04
C ALA A 41 3.35 3.05 -3.01
N VAL A 42 2.54 3.58 -2.11
CA VAL A 42 2.37 5.02 -1.90
C VAL A 42 2.61 5.32 -0.42
N CYS A 43 3.47 6.30 -0.11
CA CYS A 43 3.67 6.70 1.29
C CYS A 43 2.42 7.42 1.83
N ASP A 44 2.25 7.43 3.15
CA ASP A 44 1.11 8.09 3.81
C ASP A 44 0.91 9.55 3.34
N ALA A 45 2.00 10.33 3.25
CA ALA A 45 1.96 11.72 2.82
C ALA A 45 1.42 11.90 1.38
N CYS A 46 1.97 11.17 0.41
CA CYS A 46 1.49 11.23 -0.98
C CYS A 46 0.08 10.67 -1.09
N GLY A 47 -0.25 9.61 -0.34
CA GLY A 47 -1.58 9.03 -0.29
C GLY A 47 -2.64 10.05 0.15
N PHE A 48 -2.36 10.83 1.19
CA PHE A 48 -3.32 11.82 1.72
C PHE A 48 -3.39 13.15 0.94
N ASN A 49 -2.33 13.52 0.22
CA ASN A 49 -2.21 14.85 -0.38
C ASN A 49 -2.20 14.87 -1.91
N GLU A 50 -1.72 13.82 -2.56
CA GLU A 50 -1.54 13.77 -4.02
C GLU A 50 -2.43 12.73 -4.68
N VAL A 51 -2.53 11.53 -4.10
CA VAL A 51 -3.25 10.39 -4.69
C VAL A 51 -4.72 10.39 -4.26
N GLY A 52 -4.97 10.44 -2.95
CA GLY A 52 -6.32 10.59 -2.41
C GLY A 52 -6.85 12.01 -2.61
N MET A 53 -8.17 12.18 -2.45
CA MET A 53 -8.75 13.51 -2.33
C MET A 53 -8.15 14.24 -1.12
N ILE A 54 -7.87 15.54 -1.23
CA ILE A 54 -7.28 16.35 -0.15
C ILE A 54 -7.99 16.09 1.19
N GLY A 55 -7.27 15.43 2.12
CA GLY A 55 -7.79 15.09 3.46
C GLY A 55 -8.47 13.73 3.59
N CYS A 56 -8.45 12.90 2.55
CA CYS A 56 -8.95 11.54 2.52
C CYS A 56 -7.84 10.55 2.14
N ALA A 57 -7.95 9.32 2.65
CA ALA A 57 -7.10 8.23 2.19
C ALA A 57 -7.43 7.89 0.71
N PRO A 58 -6.44 7.44 -0.08
CA PRO A 58 -6.65 7.00 -1.44
C PRO A 58 -7.47 5.71 -1.50
N GLU A 59 -8.15 5.51 -2.61
CA GLU A 59 -8.83 4.26 -2.97
C GLU A 59 -7.96 3.41 -3.91
N LEU A 60 -8.33 2.14 -4.11
CA LEU A 60 -7.56 1.23 -4.97
C LEU A 60 -7.38 1.79 -6.39
N ASN A 61 -8.45 2.35 -6.95
CA ASN A 61 -8.43 2.93 -8.30
C ASN A 61 -7.54 4.19 -8.41
N ASP A 62 -7.23 4.86 -7.29
CA ASP A 62 -6.31 6.00 -7.30
C ASP A 62 -4.84 5.54 -7.36
N VAL A 63 -4.55 4.31 -6.92
CA VAL A 63 -3.19 3.77 -6.78
C VAL A 63 -2.84 2.77 -7.88
N ASP A 64 -3.76 1.88 -8.24
CA ASP A 64 -3.56 0.84 -9.26
C ASP A 64 -4.33 1.18 -10.54
N GLU A 65 -3.78 2.09 -11.35
CA GLU A 65 -4.37 2.46 -12.65
C GLU A 65 -4.45 1.28 -13.63
N SER A 66 -3.64 0.23 -13.41
CA SER A 66 -3.60 -0.96 -14.26
C SER A 66 -4.76 -1.95 -13.98
N GLY A 67 -5.47 -1.81 -12.86
CA GLY A 67 -6.55 -2.72 -12.45
C GLY A 67 -6.08 -4.17 -12.25
N THR A 68 -4.85 -4.33 -11.78
CA THR A 68 -4.19 -5.62 -11.56
C THR A 68 -4.14 -6.04 -10.09
N ALA A 69 -4.45 -5.14 -9.17
CA ALA A 69 -4.63 -5.44 -7.76
C ALA A 69 -6.13 -5.62 -7.45
N ASP A 70 -6.41 -6.45 -6.45
CA ASP A 70 -7.78 -6.69 -5.98
C ASP A 70 -8.12 -5.82 -4.77
N VAL A 71 -7.10 -5.33 -4.06
CA VAL A 71 -7.25 -4.64 -2.78
C VAL A 71 -6.15 -3.63 -2.54
N LEU A 72 -6.48 -2.52 -1.88
CA LEU A 72 -5.54 -1.55 -1.33
C LEU A 72 -5.36 -1.76 0.17
N LEU A 73 -4.13 -2.02 0.59
CA LEU A 73 -3.78 -2.23 1.99
C LEU A 73 -3.24 -0.94 2.60
N TYR A 74 -3.79 -0.53 3.74
CA TYR A 74 -3.11 0.40 4.62
C TYR A 74 -2.19 -0.39 5.55
N VAL A 75 -0.90 -0.16 5.45
CA VAL A 75 0.11 -0.88 6.23
C VAL A 75 0.86 0.06 7.17
N ARG A 76 1.37 -0.52 8.25
CA ARG A 76 2.25 0.14 9.20
C ARG A 76 3.49 -0.72 9.44
N ARG A 77 4.65 -0.09 9.56
CA ARG A 77 5.90 -0.75 9.89
C ARG A 77 6.00 -0.97 11.40
N THR A 78 6.22 -2.22 11.81
CA THR A 78 6.39 -2.63 13.21
C THR A 78 7.60 -3.56 13.32
N ASP A 79 8.57 -3.23 14.19
CA ASP A 79 9.80 -4.02 14.44
C ASP A 79 10.57 -4.53 13.20
N GLY A 80 10.42 -3.88 12.04
CA GLY A 80 11.10 -4.23 10.79
C GLY A 80 10.21 -4.86 9.73
N ASP A 81 9.01 -5.31 10.10
CA ASP A 81 8.00 -5.93 9.25
C ASP A 81 6.85 -4.96 8.93
N LEU A 82 6.00 -5.31 7.95
CA LEU A 82 4.80 -4.56 7.59
C LEU A 82 3.57 -5.30 8.12
N GLU A 83 2.77 -4.60 8.92
CA GLU A 83 1.49 -5.05 9.44
C GLU A 83 0.35 -4.42 8.63
N VAL A 84 -0.64 -5.23 8.26
CA VAL A 84 -1.87 -4.73 7.60
C VAL A 84 -2.80 -4.15 8.66
N VAL A 85 -3.00 -2.84 8.61
CA VAL A 85 -3.89 -2.11 9.52
C VAL A 85 -5.31 -2.09 8.97
N SER A 86 -5.47 -1.94 7.65
CA SER A 86 -6.76 -1.92 6.97
C SER A 86 -6.63 -2.40 5.54
N SER A 87 -7.72 -2.89 4.95
CA SER A 87 -7.81 -3.30 3.55
C SER A 87 -9.07 -2.71 2.94
N LYS A 88 -9.00 -2.28 1.68
CA LYS A 88 -10.09 -1.67 0.92
C LYS A 88 -10.13 -2.25 -0.49
N GLU A 89 -11.31 -2.69 -0.90
CA GLU A 89 -11.61 -3.22 -2.24
C GLU A 89 -12.08 -2.09 -3.16
#